data_AF-A0A7C2N1A0-F1
#
_entry.id   AF-A0A7C2N1A0-F1
#
_cell.length_a   1.000
_cell.length_b   1.000
_cell.length_c   1.000
_cell.angle_alpha   90.00
_cell.angle_beta   90.00
_cell.angle_gamma   90.00
#
_symmetry.space_group_name_H-M   'P 1'
#
loop_
_entity.id
_entity.type
_entity.pdbx_description
1 polymer ?
#
loop_
_entity_poly.entity_id
_entity_poly.type
_entity_poly.pdbx_seq_one_letter_code
_entity_poly.pdbx_strand_id
1 'polypeptide(L)'
;MITLPQKRKQIIIFNELFILLILIVLIFSGSILDNFSKGKLINTIDLSLPVLIMANLYSVGLYYIAFTTFIEYFNNDWTNFFKKKISKNLNKIIDTENIDNIDIKYNEEIKESKNISSQNQLLNFINYLILINNQDNLNKSLEYINKDFQYQKSFNLQDEIIIKIDNNITIEIVELFLKEEYIKIRNRNPIYYNIINFEGIIISANLWNIYKELLKIQNIILIYKSHLFDDPLNIKFIDLSDLSTKDTPNILKNIKNIKNINSLSYEIVNITNEIYCLYNLKDKENIKIIDDIIKKSTIIHKNNYKKSFILIYQGIIYAFISHEDNILNTKNILEPPFYLTLNSEKLEKTINDIKEQFKKILKLAL
;
A
#
# COMPACT_ATOMS: atom_id res chain seq x y z
N MET A 1 -14.62 4.85 26.88
CA MET A 1 -13.67 5.86 27.36
C MET A 1 -12.26 5.27 27.26
N ILE A 2 -11.42 5.75 26.35
CA ILE A 2 -10.01 5.32 26.26
C ILE A 2 -9.24 6.23 27.22
N THR A 3 -8.88 5.72 28.38
CA THR A 3 -8.03 6.46 29.33
C THR A 3 -6.60 6.43 28.80
N LEU A 4 -6.04 7.62 28.54
CA LEU A 4 -4.63 7.77 28.20
C LEU A 4 -3.78 7.27 29.37
N PRO A 5 -2.85 6.31 29.19
CA PRO A 5 -2.19 5.68 30.31
C PRO A 5 -1.22 6.64 31.00
N GLN A 6 -0.96 6.42 32.29
CA GLN A 6 0.12 7.03 33.09
C GLN A 6 1.49 7.11 32.36
N LYS A 7 1.68 6.25 31.35
CA LYS A 7 2.84 6.22 30.45
C LYS A 7 3.09 7.52 29.66
N ARG A 8 2.07 8.32 29.31
CA ARG A 8 2.28 9.62 28.62
C ARG A 8 3.00 10.63 29.53
N LYS A 9 2.68 10.64 30.82
CA LYS A 9 3.38 11.50 31.80
C LYS A 9 4.85 11.10 31.94
N GLN A 10 5.15 9.80 31.95
CA GLN A 10 6.52 9.30 32.04
C GLN A 10 7.37 9.73 30.83
N ILE A 11 6.79 9.77 29.63
CA ILE A 11 7.49 10.17 28.40
C ILE A 11 7.70 11.69 28.32
N ILE A 12 6.73 12.50 28.76
CA ILE A 12 6.93 13.97 28.84
C ILE A 12 8.05 14.29 29.83
N ILE A 13 8.04 13.64 31.00
CA ILE A 13 9.11 13.76 32.00
C ILE A 13 10.46 13.33 31.41
N PHE A 14 10.49 12.24 30.61
CA PHE A 14 11.71 11.80 29.95
C PHE A 14 12.20 12.81 28.90
N ASN A 15 11.31 13.41 28.09
CA ASN A 15 11.67 14.47 27.13
C ASN A 15 12.22 15.72 27.82
N GLU A 16 11.60 16.15 28.92
CA GLU A 16 12.05 17.31 29.69
C GLU A 16 13.41 17.04 30.32
N LEU A 17 13.62 15.84 30.88
CA LEU A 17 14.92 15.39 31.39
C LEU A 17 15.97 15.31 30.27
N PHE A 18 15.59 14.90 29.07
CA PHE A 18 16.48 14.81 27.91
C PHE A 18 16.95 16.17 27.43
N ILE A 19 16.03 17.13 27.29
CA ILE A 19 16.34 18.52 26.95
C ILE A 19 17.24 19.14 28.02
N LEU A 20 16.94 18.89 29.30
CA LEU A 20 17.75 19.33 30.42
C LEU A 20 19.17 18.73 30.38
N LEU A 21 19.30 17.44 30.05
CA LEU A 21 20.59 16.77 29.95
C LEU A 21 21.44 17.32 28.78
N ILE A 22 20.83 17.56 27.62
CA ILE A 22 21.50 18.23 26.49
C ILE A 22 21.97 19.62 26.90
N LEU A 23 21.12 20.39 27.58
CA LEU A 23 21.48 21.71 28.11
C LEU A 23 22.66 21.62 29.09
N ILE A 24 22.66 20.65 30.02
CA ILE A 24 23.78 20.41 30.94
C ILE A 24 25.06 20.09 30.16
N VAL A 25 25.02 19.19 29.18
CA VAL A 25 26.20 18.85 28.35
C VAL A 25 26.71 20.06 27.57
N LEU A 26 25.82 20.90 27.02
CA LEU A 26 26.18 22.15 26.34
C LEU A 26 26.78 23.19 27.29
N ILE A 27 26.26 23.31 28.51
CA ILE A 27 26.78 24.23 29.54
C ILE A 27 28.16 23.76 30.04
N PHE A 28 28.32 22.46 30.31
CA PHE A 28 29.60 21.89 30.72
C PHE A 28 30.65 22.00 29.62
N SER A 29 30.30 21.76 28.36
CA SER A 29 31.23 21.97 27.24
C SER A 29 31.61 23.45 27.05
N GLY A 30 30.67 24.39 27.24
CA GLY A 30 30.95 25.83 27.19
C GLY A 30 31.83 26.34 28.33
N SER A 31 31.58 25.91 29.57
CA SER A 31 32.40 26.28 30.74
C SER A 31 33.81 25.70 30.71
N ILE A 32 33.99 24.51 30.12
CA ILE A 32 35.29 23.93 29.85
C ILE A 32 36.05 24.81 28.83
N LEU A 33 35.39 25.24 27.75
CA LEU A 33 35.96 26.15 26.74
C LEU A 33 36.43 27.49 27.34
N ASP A 34 35.62 28.07 28.24
CA ASP A 34 35.92 29.33 28.93
C ASP A 34 37.11 29.21 29.89
N ASN A 35 37.22 28.09 30.61
CA ASN A 35 38.38 27.83 31.48
C ASN A 35 39.66 27.54 30.69
N PHE A 36 39.55 26.92 29.50
CA PHE A 36 40.67 26.73 28.58
C PHE A 36 41.21 28.06 28.02
N SER A 37 40.33 29.04 27.76
CA SER A 37 40.73 30.37 27.27
C SER A 37 41.53 31.19 28.32
N LYS A 38 41.42 30.85 29.61
CA LYS A 38 41.95 31.64 30.73
C LYS A 38 43.26 31.11 31.35
N GLY A 39 43.83 29.96 30.96
CA GLY A 39 45.22 29.67 31.36
C GLY A 39 45.78 28.24 31.20
N LYS A 40 46.98 28.20 30.58
CA LYS A 40 48.12 27.25 30.74
C LYS A 40 47.88 25.74 30.65
N LEU A 41 48.07 25.16 29.46
CA LEU A 41 48.58 23.78 29.30
C LEU A 41 49.07 23.51 27.86
N ILE A 42 50.09 24.24 27.42
CA ILE A 42 50.70 24.07 26.09
C ILE A 42 51.54 22.78 26.14
N ASN A 43 50.97 21.63 25.73
CA ASN A 43 51.60 20.48 25.06
C ASN A 43 50.83 19.14 25.18
N THR A 44 49.78 19.05 26.01
CA THR A 44 48.84 17.90 26.05
C THR A 44 47.42 18.26 25.55
N ILE A 45 47.23 19.52 25.13
CA ILE A 45 45.94 20.09 24.74
C ILE A 45 45.52 19.76 23.30
N ASP A 46 46.44 19.45 22.39
CA ASP A 46 46.10 19.33 20.96
C ASP A 46 45.26 18.09 20.60
N LEU A 47 45.33 17.03 21.42
CA LEU A 47 44.52 15.81 21.23
C LEU A 47 43.33 15.70 22.18
N SER A 48 43.37 16.34 23.36
CA SER A 48 42.34 16.14 24.40
C SER A 48 41.03 16.89 24.10
N LEU A 49 41.10 18.09 23.52
CA LEU A 49 39.91 18.86 23.16
C LEU A 49 39.14 18.23 21.97
N PRO A 50 39.79 17.81 20.86
CA PRO A 50 39.10 17.08 19.79
C PRO A 50 38.50 15.75 20.25
N VAL A 51 39.19 15.00 21.12
CA VAL A 51 38.68 13.75 21.69
C VAL A 51 37.46 13.99 22.58
N LEU A 52 37.45 15.06 23.38
CA LEU A 52 36.29 15.42 24.20
C LEU A 52 35.09 15.88 23.36
N ILE A 53 35.33 16.67 22.31
CA ILE A 53 34.28 17.08 21.35
C ILE A 53 33.72 15.84 20.64
N MET A 54 34.58 14.93 20.17
CA MET A 54 34.13 13.69 19.53
C MET A 54 33.36 12.81 20.51
N ALA A 55 33.81 12.65 21.76
CA ALA A 55 33.09 11.87 22.77
C ALA A 55 31.69 12.46 23.07
N ASN A 56 31.56 13.79 23.11
CA ASN A 56 30.27 14.47 23.28
C ASN A 56 29.37 14.34 22.03
N LEU A 57 29.93 14.41 20.82
CA LEU A 57 29.16 14.16 19.60
C LEU A 57 28.70 12.71 19.50
N TYR A 58 29.55 11.75 19.88
CA TYR A 58 29.19 10.34 19.96
C TYR A 58 28.10 10.08 21.02
N SER A 59 28.19 10.69 22.20
CA SER A 59 27.17 10.53 23.23
C SER A 59 25.83 11.12 22.78
N VAL A 60 25.81 12.34 22.25
CA VAL A 60 24.60 12.97 21.68
C VAL A 60 24.02 12.12 20.54
N GLY A 61 24.86 11.58 19.67
CA GLY A 61 24.44 10.68 18.59
C GLY A 61 23.80 9.38 19.11
N LEU A 62 24.42 8.72 20.09
CA LEU A 62 23.86 7.52 20.73
C LEU A 62 22.53 7.81 21.45
N TYR A 63 22.44 8.95 22.12
CA TYR A 63 21.23 9.42 22.77
C TYR A 63 20.10 9.70 21.78
N TYR A 64 20.41 10.35 20.66
CA TYR A 64 19.47 10.58 19.57
C TYR A 64 18.95 9.25 19.01
N ILE A 65 19.84 8.30 18.74
CA ILE A 65 19.47 6.95 18.26
C ILE A 65 18.55 6.26 19.27
N ALA A 66 18.94 6.20 20.54
CA ALA A 66 18.15 5.58 21.59
C ALA A 66 16.75 6.22 21.71
N PHE A 67 16.68 7.55 21.60
CA PHE A 67 15.43 8.30 21.62
C PHE A 67 14.54 7.98 20.41
N THR A 68 15.09 8.00 19.19
CA THR A 68 14.34 7.66 17.98
C THR A 68 13.83 6.22 18.00
N THR A 69 14.67 5.27 18.45
CA THR A 69 14.27 3.86 18.59
C THR A 69 13.16 3.70 19.62
N PHE A 70 13.22 4.45 20.72
CA PHE A 70 12.16 4.45 21.73
C PHE A 70 10.85 4.99 21.15
N ILE A 71 10.89 6.12 20.44
CA ILE A 71 9.71 6.68 19.76
C ILE A 71 9.09 5.67 18.79
N GLU A 72 9.90 5.04 17.94
CA GLU A 72 9.44 4.03 16.98
C GLU A 72 8.76 2.86 17.68
N TYR A 73 9.38 2.34 18.75
CA TYR A 73 8.81 1.25 19.56
C TYR A 73 7.42 1.60 20.10
N PHE A 74 7.26 2.78 20.71
CA PHE A 74 5.96 3.21 21.26
C PHE A 74 4.92 3.47 20.18
N ASN A 75 5.33 4.00 19.04
CA ASN A 75 4.40 4.21 17.94
C ASN A 75 3.87 2.89 17.37
N ASN A 76 4.71 1.87 17.28
CA ASN A 76 4.29 0.53 16.85
C ASN A 76 3.32 -0.09 17.85
N ASP A 77 3.63 -0.04 19.14
CA ASP A 77 2.72 -0.51 20.20
C ASP A 77 1.37 0.20 20.16
N TRP A 78 1.37 1.52 19.96
CA TRP A 78 0.16 2.33 19.84
C TRP A 78 -0.65 1.96 18.60
N THR A 79 0.00 1.82 17.45
CA THR A 79 -0.61 1.43 16.18
C THR A 79 -1.36 0.10 16.32
N ASN A 80 -0.68 -0.91 16.86
CA ASN A 80 -1.24 -2.25 17.09
C ASN A 80 -2.42 -2.19 18.09
N PHE A 81 -2.28 -1.42 19.17
CA PHE A 81 -3.37 -1.25 20.14
C PHE A 81 -4.60 -0.57 19.53
N PHE A 82 -4.39 0.52 18.78
CA PHE A 82 -5.46 1.29 18.15
C PHE A 82 -6.23 0.43 17.15
N LYS A 83 -5.53 -0.20 16.21
CA LYS A 83 -6.15 -1.03 15.19
C LYS A 83 -6.91 -2.21 15.80
N LYS A 84 -6.36 -2.88 16.82
CA LYS A 84 -7.06 -3.92 17.60
C LYS A 84 -8.34 -3.39 18.29
N LYS A 85 -8.33 -2.15 18.77
CA LYS A 85 -9.51 -1.52 19.38
C LYS A 85 -10.58 -1.15 18.35
N ILE A 86 -10.18 -0.62 17.20
CA ILE A 86 -11.10 -0.33 16.09
C ILE A 86 -11.71 -1.61 15.56
N SER A 87 -10.89 -2.62 15.24
CA SER A 87 -11.32 -3.95 14.79
C SER A 87 -12.45 -4.53 15.64
N LYS A 88 -12.27 -4.58 16.97
CA LYS A 88 -13.28 -5.10 17.91
C LYS A 88 -14.60 -4.30 17.94
N ASN A 89 -14.61 -3.08 17.42
CA ASN A 89 -15.76 -2.20 17.41
C ASN A 89 -16.20 -1.81 16.00
N LEU A 90 -15.66 -2.42 14.94
CA LEU A 90 -15.99 -2.05 13.55
C LEU A 90 -17.49 -2.10 13.29
N ASN A 91 -18.18 -3.15 13.75
CA ASN A 91 -19.64 -3.28 13.64
C ASN A 91 -20.43 -2.15 14.34
N LYS A 92 -19.85 -1.49 15.35
CA LYS A 92 -20.46 -0.34 16.03
C LYS A 92 -20.07 0.99 15.40
N ILE A 93 -18.93 1.01 14.72
CA ILE A 93 -18.37 2.19 14.06
C ILE A 93 -19.11 2.41 12.73
N ILE A 94 -19.38 1.33 12.01
CA ILE A 94 -20.09 1.32 10.75
C ILE A 94 -21.59 1.26 11.06
N ASP A 95 -22.29 2.34 10.75
CA ASP A 95 -23.73 2.40 10.90
C ASP A 95 -24.37 1.64 9.75
N THR A 96 -24.88 0.43 10.03
CA THR A 96 -25.42 -0.49 9.02
C THR A 96 -26.95 -0.44 8.95
N GLU A 97 -27.57 0.72 9.21
CA GLU A 97 -29.04 0.91 9.37
C GLU A 97 -29.91 0.23 8.29
N ASN A 98 -29.36 -0.18 7.13
CA ASN A 98 -30.08 -0.80 6.02
C ASN A 98 -29.60 -2.22 5.63
N ILE A 99 -28.76 -2.88 6.42
CA ILE A 99 -28.27 -4.23 6.08
C ILE A 99 -28.30 -5.12 7.33
N ASP A 100 -29.25 -6.04 7.34
CA ASP A 100 -29.34 -7.07 8.37
C ASP A 100 -28.17 -8.06 8.25
N ASN A 101 -27.68 -8.59 9.37
CA ASN A 101 -26.68 -9.67 9.46
C ASN A 101 -25.32 -9.42 8.76
N ILE A 102 -24.69 -8.27 9.02
CA ILE A 102 -23.29 -8.06 8.64
C ILE A 102 -22.35 -8.59 9.72
N ASP A 103 -21.42 -9.48 9.34
CA ASP A 103 -20.23 -9.81 10.12
C ASP A 103 -18.98 -9.15 9.48
N ILE A 104 -18.32 -8.26 10.21
CA ILE A 104 -17.08 -7.59 9.78
C ILE A 104 -15.92 -8.13 10.58
N LYS A 105 -14.96 -8.74 9.87
CA LYS A 105 -13.68 -9.18 10.42
C LYS A 105 -12.57 -8.30 9.89
N TYR A 106 -11.57 -8.06 10.72
CA TYR A 106 -10.38 -7.30 10.35
C TYR A 106 -9.11 -8.08 10.73
N ASN A 107 -8.20 -8.21 9.78
CA ASN A 107 -7.00 -9.05 9.89
C ASN A 107 -5.73 -8.28 9.49
N GLU A 108 -4.76 -8.23 10.40
CA GLU A 108 -3.48 -7.51 10.20
C GLU A 108 -2.38 -8.41 9.65
N GLU A 109 -2.11 -9.53 10.33
CA GLU A 109 -0.92 -10.34 10.10
C GLU A 109 -1.20 -11.56 9.22
N ILE A 110 -2.33 -12.23 9.42
CA ILE A 110 -2.71 -13.43 8.67
C ILE A 110 -3.90 -13.07 7.78
N LYS A 111 -3.67 -12.98 6.47
CA LYS A 111 -4.73 -12.72 5.49
C LYS A 111 -5.62 -13.96 5.38
N GLU A 112 -6.91 -13.78 5.61
CA GLU A 112 -7.94 -14.81 5.45
C GLU A 112 -8.64 -14.70 4.10
N SER A 113 -8.41 -13.62 3.34
CA SER A 113 -9.02 -13.42 2.03
C SER A 113 -8.74 -14.59 1.10
N LYS A 114 -9.82 -15.17 0.61
CA LYS A 114 -9.76 -16.30 -0.32
C LYS A 114 -9.64 -15.82 -1.75
N ASN A 115 -10.14 -14.62 -2.05
CA ASN A 115 -10.09 -14.05 -3.38
C ASN A 115 -8.76 -13.32 -3.63
N ILE A 116 -8.11 -12.79 -2.59
CA ILE A 116 -6.95 -11.88 -2.70
C ILE A 116 -5.76 -12.43 -1.88
N SER A 117 -5.13 -13.50 -2.36
CA SER A 117 -3.96 -14.07 -1.68
C SER A 117 -2.62 -13.47 -2.12
N SER A 118 -1.61 -13.52 -1.24
CA SER A 118 -0.23 -13.09 -1.53
C SER A 118 0.52 -13.97 -2.54
N GLN A 119 -0.12 -15.04 -3.02
CA GLN A 119 0.41 -15.91 -4.08
C GLN A 119 -0.45 -15.83 -5.35
N ASN A 120 -1.42 -14.90 -5.40
CA ASN A 120 -2.39 -14.84 -6.47
C ASN A 120 -1.73 -14.42 -7.80
N GLN A 121 -1.81 -15.32 -8.80
CA GLN A 121 -1.34 -15.07 -10.16
C GLN A 121 -2.00 -13.83 -10.79
N LEU A 122 -3.21 -13.48 -10.36
CA LEU A 122 -3.94 -12.30 -10.79
C LEU A 122 -3.23 -11.00 -10.42
N LEU A 123 -2.82 -10.84 -9.15
CA LEU A 123 -2.13 -9.63 -8.68
C LEU A 123 -0.81 -9.42 -9.42
N ASN A 124 -0.14 -10.53 -9.71
CA ASN A 124 1.09 -10.56 -10.48
C ASN A 124 0.86 -10.12 -11.93
N PHE A 125 -0.18 -10.67 -12.56
CA PHE A 125 -0.58 -10.30 -13.91
C PHE A 125 -0.89 -8.80 -13.99
N ILE A 126 -1.67 -8.29 -13.03
CA ILE A 126 -2.02 -6.86 -12.99
C ILE A 126 -0.80 -5.97 -12.76
N ASN A 127 0.11 -6.37 -11.88
CA ASN A 127 1.35 -5.62 -11.64
C ASN A 127 2.18 -5.47 -12.91
N TYR A 128 2.38 -6.57 -13.66
CA TYR A 128 3.11 -6.53 -14.94
C TYR A 128 2.34 -5.78 -16.02
N LEU A 129 1.02 -5.94 -16.06
CA LEU A 129 0.17 -5.23 -17.00
C LEU A 129 0.33 -3.71 -16.84
N ILE A 130 0.28 -3.21 -15.60
CA ILE A 130 0.45 -1.78 -15.33
C ILE A 130 1.89 -1.34 -15.61
N LEU A 131 2.90 -2.11 -15.17
CA LEU A 131 4.32 -1.79 -15.37
C LEU A 131 4.67 -1.57 -16.85
N ILE A 132 4.25 -2.48 -17.73
CA ILE A 132 4.67 -2.48 -19.15
C ILE A 132 3.95 -1.40 -19.95
N ASN A 133 2.73 -1.08 -19.55
CA ASN A 133 1.89 -0.09 -20.22
C ASN A 133 2.01 1.31 -19.59
N ASN A 134 3.03 1.50 -18.74
CA ASN A 134 3.48 2.78 -18.24
C ASN A 134 4.94 2.98 -18.68
N GLN A 135 5.17 3.89 -19.63
CA GLN A 135 6.49 4.03 -20.25
C GLN A 135 7.57 4.45 -19.24
N ASP A 136 7.24 5.32 -18.29
CA ASP A 136 8.19 5.81 -17.28
C ASP A 136 8.63 4.71 -16.33
N ASN A 137 7.69 3.91 -15.82
CA ASN A 137 7.98 2.80 -14.93
C ASN A 137 8.72 1.67 -15.66
N LEU A 138 8.35 1.36 -16.90
CA LEU A 138 9.08 0.39 -17.73
C LEU A 138 10.53 0.84 -17.96
N ASN A 139 10.75 2.10 -18.32
CA ASN A 139 12.10 2.64 -18.53
C ASN A 139 12.96 2.55 -17.26
N LYS A 140 12.40 2.93 -16.10
CA LYS A 140 13.08 2.80 -14.80
C LYS A 140 13.43 1.34 -14.48
N SER A 141 12.51 0.42 -14.72
CA SER A 141 12.73 -1.01 -14.52
C SER A 141 13.90 -1.51 -15.37
N LEU A 142 13.91 -1.19 -16.66
CA LEU A 142 15.01 -1.55 -17.58
C LEU A 142 16.33 -0.92 -17.17
N GLU A 143 16.32 0.33 -16.70
CA GLU A 143 17.52 1.00 -16.18
C GLU A 143 18.13 0.24 -15.00
N TYR A 144 17.32 -0.16 -14.01
CA TYR A 144 17.80 -0.94 -12.86
C TYR A 144 18.33 -2.31 -13.30
N ILE A 145 17.64 -2.99 -14.20
CA ILE A 145 18.08 -4.28 -14.74
C ILE A 145 19.43 -4.14 -15.45
N ASN A 146 19.60 -3.11 -16.29
CA ASN A 146 20.85 -2.82 -17.00
C ASN A 146 21.99 -2.43 -16.05
N LYS A 147 21.67 -1.94 -14.85
CA LYS A 147 22.62 -1.65 -13.77
C LYS A 147 22.85 -2.86 -12.84
N ASP A 148 22.56 -4.09 -13.29
CA ASP A 148 22.73 -5.36 -12.56
C ASP A 148 21.95 -5.46 -11.24
N PHE A 149 20.85 -4.73 -11.08
CA PHE A 149 19.96 -4.99 -9.95
C PHE A 149 19.25 -6.33 -10.17
N GLN A 150 19.16 -7.12 -9.11
CA GLN A 150 18.35 -8.33 -9.09
C GLN A 150 16.90 -7.93 -8.84
N TYR A 151 16.02 -8.37 -9.74
CA TYR A 151 14.59 -8.22 -9.56
C TYR A 151 14.10 -9.16 -8.47
N GLN A 152 13.43 -8.60 -7.47
CA GLN A 152 12.65 -9.32 -6.48
C GLN A 152 11.20 -8.87 -6.62
N LYS A 153 10.33 -9.86 -6.83
CA LYS A 153 8.90 -9.61 -6.85
C LYS A 153 8.42 -9.30 -5.44
N SER A 154 7.81 -8.13 -5.25
CA SER A 154 7.17 -7.83 -3.98
C SER A 154 5.89 -7.05 -4.22
N PHE A 155 4.77 -7.61 -3.81
CA PHE A 155 3.58 -6.82 -3.55
C PHE A 155 3.27 -6.93 -2.07
N ASN A 156 2.65 -5.90 -1.52
CA ASN A 156 2.33 -5.83 -0.10
C ASN A 156 0.81 -5.77 0.07
N LEU A 157 0.28 -6.71 0.86
CA LEU A 157 -1.09 -6.69 1.34
C LEU A 157 -1.06 -6.20 2.78
N GLN A 158 -1.64 -5.03 3.03
CA GLN A 158 -1.78 -4.50 4.39
C GLN A 158 -3.16 -4.85 4.91
N ASP A 159 -3.83 -3.92 5.59
CA ASP A 159 -5.09 -4.13 6.29
C ASP A 159 -6.14 -4.88 5.44
N GLU A 160 -6.77 -5.89 6.04
CA GLU A 160 -7.81 -6.71 5.40
C GLU A 160 -9.11 -6.61 6.19
N ILE A 161 -10.21 -6.49 5.46
CA ILE A 161 -11.56 -6.46 6.00
C ILE A 161 -12.45 -7.41 5.22
N ILE A 162 -13.12 -8.30 5.94
CA ILE A 162 -14.05 -9.27 5.37
C ILE A 162 -15.43 -8.97 5.89
N ILE A 163 -16.36 -8.72 4.98
CA ILE A 163 -17.76 -8.45 5.25
C ILE A 163 -18.56 -9.63 4.72
N LYS A 164 -19.32 -10.28 5.60
CA LYS A 164 -20.27 -11.33 5.21
C LYS A 164 -21.68 -10.80 5.34
N ILE A 165 -22.47 -10.98 4.29
CA ILE A 165 -23.87 -10.56 4.21
C ILE A 165 -24.72 -11.81 3.99
N ASP A 166 -25.65 -12.07 4.93
CA ASP A 166 -26.62 -13.17 4.89
C ASP A 166 -26.03 -14.54 4.54
N ASN A 167 -24.76 -14.78 4.89
CA ASN A 167 -23.95 -15.95 4.57
C ASN A 167 -23.76 -16.28 3.06
N ASN A 168 -24.31 -15.48 2.15
CA ASN A 168 -24.31 -15.76 0.71
C ASN A 168 -23.32 -14.89 -0.07
N ILE A 169 -23.04 -13.68 0.42
CA ILE A 169 -22.09 -12.75 -0.19
C ILE A 169 -20.94 -12.53 0.79
N THR A 170 -19.72 -12.72 0.29
CA THR A 170 -18.50 -12.33 0.99
C THR A 170 -17.82 -11.24 0.19
N ILE A 171 -17.68 -10.07 0.79
CA ILE A 171 -16.92 -8.94 0.28
C ILE A 171 -15.60 -8.88 1.03
N GLU A 172 -14.49 -8.92 0.31
CA GLU A 172 -13.14 -8.83 0.88
C GLU A 172 -12.51 -7.51 0.40
N ILE A 173 -12.08 -6.68 1.34
CA ILE A 173 -11.46 -5.38 1.11
C ILE A 173 -10.03 -5.48 1.63
N VAL A 174 -9.04 -5.28 0.76
CA VAL A 174 -7.62 -5.38 1.13
C VAL A 174 -6.87 -4.15 0.63
N GLU A 175 -6.02 -3.59 1.47
CA GLU A 175 -5.09 -2.54 1.08
C GLU A 175 -3.90 -3.15 0.31
N LEU A 176 -3.64 -2.65 -0.90
CA LEU A 176 -2.78 -3.27 -1.89
C LEU A 176 -1.71 -2.29 -2.41
N PHE A 177 -0.46 -2.72 -2.33
CA PHE A 177 0.67 -2.07 -2.97
C PHE A 177 1.30 -3.03 -3.97
N LEU A 178 1.07 -2.77 -5.26
CA LEU A 178 1.76 -3.48 -6.34
C LEU A 178 3.07 -2.72 -6.61
N LYS A 179 4.19 -3.34 -6.27
CA LYS A 179 5.52 -2.77 -6.48
C LYS A 179 6.46 -3.79 -7.13
N GLU A 180 7.58 -3.27 -7.61
CA GLU A 180 8.68 -4.04 -8.15
C GLU A 180 9.92 -3.64 -7.38
N GLU A 181 10.61 -4.60 -6.79
CA GLU A 181 11.78 -4.36 -5.96
C GLU A 181 13.05 -4.80 -6.67
N TYR A 182 14.07 -3.96 -6.60
CA TYR A 182 15.35 -4.13 -7.28
C TYR A 182 16.45 -4.01 -6.26
N ILE A 183 17.24 -5.08 -6.12
CA ILE A 183 18.27 -5.20 -5.08
C ILE A 183 19.64 -5.34 -5.73
N LYS A 184 20.60 -4.52 -5.32
CA LYS A 184 22.02 -4.70 -5.67
C LYS A 184 22.86 -4.73 -4.41
N ILE A 185 23.65 -5.79 -4.23
CA ILE A 185 24.60 -5.90 -3.14
C ILE A 185 25.89 -5.19 -3.56
N ARG A 186 26.27 -4.12 -2.87
CA ARG A 186 27.57 -3.44 -3.04
C ARG A 186 28.30 -3.43 -1.71
N ASN A 187 29.53 -3.94 -1.68
CA ASN A 187 30.37 -3.99 -0.46
C ASN A 187 29.63 -4.56 0.76
N ARG A 188 28.88 -5.66 0.57
CA ARG A 188 28.02 -6.32 1.58
C ARG A 188 26.78 -5.53 2.04
N ASN A 189 26.59 -4.31 1.56
CA ASN A 189 25.40 -3.52 1.85
C ASN A 189 24.37 -3.66 0.70
N PRO A 190 23.14 -4.09 0.98
CA PRO A 190 22.08 -4.11 -0.02
C PRO A 190 21.58 -2.69 -0.31
N ILE A 191 21.41 -2.38 -1.59
CA ILE A 191 20.77 -1.17 -2.09
C ILE A 191 19.44 -1.56 -2.70
N TYR A 192 18.35 -0.94 -2.23
CA TYR A 192 16.98 -1.23 -2.65
C TYR A 192 16.43 -0.09 -3.49
N TYR A 193 15.77 -0.43 -4.60
CA TYR A 193 14.91 0.48 -5.34
C TYR A 193 13.54 -0.14 -5.54
N ASN A 194 12.50 0.67 -5.40
CA ASN A 194 11.12 0.24 -5.57
C ASN A 194 10.47 1.06 -6.68
N ILE A 195 9.72 0.40 -7.55
CA ILE A 195 8.80 1.04 -8.50
C ILE A 195 7.40 0.67 -8.04
N ILE A 196 6.58 1.66 -7.68
CA ILE A 196 5.18 1.45 -7.31
C ILE A 196 4.34 1.56 -8.58
N ASN A 197 3.65 0.50 -8.94
CA ASN A 197 2.76 0.46 -10.10
C ASN A 197 1.30 0.73 -9.71
N PHE A 198 0.91 0.34 -8.50
CA PHE A 198 -0.41 0.62 -7.96
C PHE A 198 -0.36 0.76 -6.44
N GLU A 199 -1.03 1.79 -5.92
CA GLU A 199 -1.26 2.04 -4.50
C GLU A 199 -2.76 2.28 -4.33
N GLY A 200 -3.43 1.46 -3.53
CA GLY A 200 -4.88 1.56 -3.40
C GLY A 200 -5.54 0.48 -2.56
N ILE A 201 -6.86 0.40 -2.68
CA ILE A 201 -7.68 -0.67 -2.12
C ILE A 201 -8.18 -1.58 -3.24
N ILE A 202 -8.17 -2.88 -3.00
CA ILE A 202 -8.90 -3.86 -3.81
C ILE A 202 -10.13 -4.33 -3.04
N ILE A 203 -11.30 -4.22 -3.67
CA ILE A 203 -12.56 -4.74 -3.17
C ILE A 203 -12.91 -5.92 -4.05
N SER A 204 -13.13 -7.10 -3.48
CA SER A 204 -13.55 -8.28 -4.22
C SER A 204 -14.86 -8.83 -3.68
N ALA A 205 -15.72 -9.32 -4.57
CA ALA A 205 -16.94 -10.01 -4.21
C ALA A 205 -17.07 -11.29 -5.04
N ASN A 206 -17.23 -12.42 -4.37
CA ASN A 206 -17.53 -13.67 -5.05
C ASN A 206 -19.04 -13.78 -5.28
N LEU A 207 -19.45 -13.69 -6.54
CA LEU A 207 -20.86 -13.58 -6.92
C LEU A 207 -21.38 -14.82 -7.65
N TRP A 208 -20.60 -15.90 -7.74
CA TRP A 208 -20.98 -17.15 -8.42
C TRP A 208 -22.32 -17.76 -7.95
N ASN A 209 -22.63 -17.61 -6.67
CA ASN A 209 -23.87 -18.12 -6.05
C ASN A 209 -25.11 -17.33 -6.47
N ILE A 210 -24.93 -16.07 -6.89
CA ILE A 210 -26.02 -15.15 -7.29
C ILE A 210 -26.15 -15.13 -8.80
N TYR A 211 -25.03 -15.01 -9.50
CA TYR A 211 -24.97 -14.91 -10.96
C TYR A 211 -24.19 -16.09 -11.52
N LYS A 212 -24.85 -17.25 -11.67
CA LYS A 212 -24.25 -18.46 -12.25
C LYS A 212 -23.65 -18.22 -13.64
N GLU A 213 -24.18 -17.25 -14.38
CA GLU A 213 -23.68 -16.85 -15.68
C GLU A 213 -22.24 -16.31 -15.66
N LEU A 214 -21.79 -15.73 -14.53
CA LEU A 214 -20.40 -15.30 -14.36
C LEU A 214 -19.40 -16.47 -14.37
N LEU A 215 -19.85 -17.70 -14.06
CA LEU A 215 -19.00 -18.90 -14.15
C LEU A 215 -18.62 -19.25 -15.60
N LYS A 216 -19.36 -18.72 -16.58
CA LYS A 216 -19.04 -18.89 -18.01
C LYS A 216 -17.84 -18.03 -18.42
N ILE A 217 -17.51 -16.99 -17.65
CA ILE A 217 -16.37 -16.12 -17.89
C ILE A 217 -15.14 -16.74 -17.24
N GLN A 218 -14.30 -17.38 -18.06
CA GLN A 218 -13.10 -18.06 -17.59
C GLN A 218 -11.83 -17.20 -17.66
N ASN A 219 -11.80 -16.22 -18.58
CA ASN A 219 -10.65 -15.34 -18.74
C ASN A 219 -10.86 -13.99 -18.06
N ILE A 220 -9.79 -13.20 -18.01
CA ILE A 220 -9.82 -11.87 -17.44
C ILE A 220 -10.61 -10.94 -18.36
N ILE A 221 -11.56 -10.21 -17.77
CA ILE A 221 -12.17 -9.03 -18.36
C ILE A 221 -11.72 -7.82 -17.54
N LEU A 222 -11.17 -6.82 -18.22
CA LEU A 222 -10.68 -5.60 -17.59
C LEU A 222 -11.46 -4.40 -18.15
N ILE A 223 -12.06 -3.61 -17.26
CA ILE A 223 -12.78 -2.38 -17.58
C ILE A 223 -12.03 -1.22 -16.94
N TYR A 224 -11.63 -0.23 -17.74
CA TYR A 224 -10.73 0.83 -17.29
C TYR A 224 -10.96 2.13 -18.08
N LYS A 225 -10.49 3.26 -17.52
CA LYS A 225 -10.46 4.54 -18.26
C LYS A 225 -9.19 4.69 -19.09
N SER A 226 -9.27 5.51 -20.14
CA SER A 226 -8.15 5.88 -21.03
C SER A 226 -6.88 6.19 -20.25
N HIS A 227 -6.99 6.95 -19.15
CA HIS A 227 -5.87 7.40 -18.34
C HIS A 227 -5.14 6.32 -17.55
N LEU A 228 -5.67 5.08 -17.46
CA LEU A 228 -4.96 3.99 -16.78
C LEU A 228 -3.65 3.68 -17.51
N PHE A 229 -3.68 3.66 -18.84
CA PHE A 229 -2.56 3.33 -19.71
C PHE A 229 -2.22 4.50 -20.64
N ASP A 230 -0.96 4.58 -21.07
CA ASP A 230 -0.53 5.66 -21.98
C ASP A 230 -1.20 5.55 -23.37
N ASP A 231 -1.47 4.31 -23.82
CA ASP A 231 -2.24 4.00 -25.03
C ASP A 231 -3.30 2.93 -24.72
N PRO A 232 -4.57 3.32 -24.52
CA PRO A 232 -5.63 2.39 -24.12
C PRO A 232 -6.07 1.44 -25.24
N LEU A 233 -5.66 1.65 -26.50
CA LEU A 233 -6.01 0.73 -27.60
C LEU A 233 -4.88 -0.24 -27.93
N ASN A 234 -3.65 0.05 -27.50
CA ASN A 234 -2.47 -0.77 -27.82
C ASN A 234 -1.80 -1.31 -26.56
N ILE A 235 -2.57 -1.97 -25.71
CA ILE A 235 -2.05 -2.62 -24.50
C ILE A 235 -1.08 -3.73 -24.88
N LYS A 236 0.04 -3.80 -24.17
CA LYS A 236 1.08 -4.81 -24.30
C LYS A 236 1.02 -5.81 -23.15
N PHE A 237 1.39 -7.05 -23.43
CA PHE A 237 1.41 -8.16 -22.48
C PHE A 237 2.74 -8.90 -22.55
N ILE A 238 3.11 -9.53 -21.44
CA ILE A 238 4.16 -10.54 -21.45
C ILE A 238 3.54 -11.86 -21.89
N ASP A 239 4.05 -12.44 -22.97
CA ASP A 239 3.73 -13.82 -23.29
C ASP A 239 4.44 -14.75 -22.29
N LEU A 240 3.64 -15.35 -21.40
CA LEU A 240 4.13 -16.30 -20.40
C LEU A 240 4.13 -17.75 -20.92
N SER A 241 3.65 -18.02 -22.15
CA SER A 241 3.58 -19.38 -22.69
C SER A 241 4.96 -19.99 -22.97
N ASP A 242 5.98 -19.16 -23.23
CA ASP A 242 7.38 -19.57 -23.39
C ASP A 242 8.15 -19.66 -22.06
N LEU A 243 7.50 -19.41 -20.93
CA LEU A 243 8.13 -19.37 -19.60
C LEU A 243 7.72 -20.61 -18.79
N SER A 244 8.34 -21.74 -19.11
CA SER A 244 8.31 -22.91 -18.23
C SER A 244 8.93 -22.54 -16.88
N THR A 245 8.05 -22.29 -15.90
CA THR A 245 8.26 -22.25 -14.45
C THR A 245 9.73 -22.34 -13.96
N LYS A 246 10.37 -21.19 -13.68
CA LYS A 246 11.26 -20.96 -12.50
C LYS A 246 11.97 -19.60 -12.49
N ASP A 247 12.14 -18.92 -13.62
CA ASP A 247 12.97 -17.70 -13.66
C ASP A 247 12.17 -16.41 -13.95
N THR A 248 11.46 -15.93 -12.92
CA THR A 248 10.84 -14.59 -12.92
C THR A 248 11.83 -13.42 -13.19
N PRO A 249 13.13 -13.48 -12.79
CA PRO A 249 14.09 -12.40 -13.07
C PRO A 249 14.40 -12.16 -14.56
N ASN A 250 14.17 -13.15 -15.43
CA ASN A 250 14.48 -13.04 -16.86
C ASN A 250 13.33 -12.49 -17.71
N ILE A 251 12.14 -12.32 -17.13
CA ILE A 251 10.94 -11.95 -17.88
C ILE A 251 11.07 -10.54 -18.45
N LEU A 252 11.50 -9.56 -17.64
CA LEU A 252 11.67 -8.17 -18.09
C LEU A 252 12.93 -7.96 -18.95
N LYS A 253 13.94 -8.84 -18.82
CA LYS A 253 15.15 -8.81 -19.67
C LYS A 253 14.83 -9.17 -21.12
N ASN A 254 13.83 -10.01 -21.35
CA ASN A 254 13.41 -10.42 -22.68
C ASN A 254 12.27 -9.54 -23.19
N ILE A 255 12.57 -8.26 -23.50
CA ILE A 255 11.61 -7.32 -24.13
C ILE A 255 10.96 -7.92 -25.39
N LYS A 256 11.65 -8.85 -26.09
CA LYS A 256 11.10 -9.61 -27.23
C LYS A 256 9.83 -10.40 -26.91
N ASN A 257 9.59 -10.73 -25.64
CA ASN A 257 8.40 -11.45 -25.17
C ASN A 257 7.22 -10.51 -24.86
N ILE A 258 7.43 -9.19 -24.96
CA ILE A 258 6.35 -8.21 -24.85
C ILE A 258 5.62 -8.16 -26.18
N LYS A 259 4.41 -8.73 -26.19
CA LYS A 259 3.53 -8.81 -27.36
C LYS A 259 2.43 -7.76 -27.27
N ASN A 260 2.00 -7.22 -28.40
CA ASN A 260 0.82 -6.36 -28.47
C ASN A 260 -0.44 -7.22 -28.30
N ILE A 261 -1.46 -6.73 -27.60
CA ILE A 261 -2.77 -7.40 -27.42
C ILE A 261 -3.35 -7.90 -28.74
N ASN A 262 -3.17 -7.17 -29.84
CA ASN A 262 -3.68 -7.53 -31.17
C ASN A 262 -3.08 -8.83 -31.72
N SER A 263 -1.94 -9.27 -31.17
CA SER A 263 -1.31 -10.56 -31.50
C SER A 263 -1.76 -11.71 -30.59
N LEU A 264 -2.61 -11.42 -29.60
CA LEU A 264 -3.20 -12.36 -28.66
C LEU A 264 -4.71 -12.51 -28.96
N SER A 265 -5.35 -13.56 -28.44
CA SER A 265 -6.79 -13.83 -28.60
C SER A 265 -7.67 -12.91 -27.74
N TYR A 266 -7.43 -11.60 -27.78
CA TYR A 266 -8.13 -10.59 -27.00
C TYR A 266 -8.64 -9.46 -27.89
N GLU A 267 -9.69 -8.78 -27.43
CA GLU A 267 -10.32 -7.64 -28.10
C GLU A 267 -10.42 -6.48 -27.11
N ILE A 268 -10.15 -5.26 -27.58
CA ILE A 268 -10.40 -4.02 -26.84
C ILE A 268 -11.56 -3.30 -27.52
N VAL A 269 -12.60 -3.01 -26.75
CA VAL A 269 -13.77 -2.27 -27.23
C VAL A 269 -13.92 -1.00 -26.40
N ASN A 270 -14.13 0.12 -27.09
CA ASN A 270 -14.52 1.36 -26.45
C ASN A 270 -16.02 1.30 -26.13
N ILE A 271 -16.34 1.42 -24.85
CA ILE A 271 -17.71 1.33 -24.33
C ILE A 271 -18.41 2.68 -24.42
N THR A 272 -17.77 3.71 -23.88
CA THR A 272 -18.27 5.08 -23.74
C THR A 272 -17.07 6.02 -23.69
N ASN A 273 -17.25 7.31 -23.97
CA ASN A 273 -16.17 8.32 -24.01
C ASN A 273 -15.20 8.15 -22.82
N GLU A 274 -14.03 7.54 -23.13
CA GLU A 274 -12.90 7.23 -22.23
C GLU A 274 -12.93 5.90 -21.46
N ILE A 275 -13.96 5.05 -21.57
CA ILE A 275 -14.01 3.75 -20.90
C ILE A 275 -13.81 2.62 -21.92
N TYR A 276 -12.87 1.73 -21.64
CA TYR A 276 -12.49 0.62 -22.48
C TYR A 276 -12.73 -0.71 -21.76
N CYS A 277 -13.11 -1.72 -22.52
CA CYS A 277 -13.20 -3.10 -22.07
C CYS A 277 -12.19 -3.94 -22.84
N LEU A 278 -11.33 -4.64 -22.12
CA LEU A 278 -10.46 -5.67 -22.65
C LEU A 278 -11.02 -7.04 -22.25
N TYR A 279 -11.25 -7.93 -23.22
CA TYR A 279 -11.72 -9.30 -22.95
C TYR A 279 -11.13 -10.32 -23.94
N ASN A 280 -11.15 -11.60 -23.56
CA ASN A 280 -10.69 -12.68 -24.43
C ASN A 280 -11.77 -13.02 -25.47
N LEU A 281 -11.39 -13.22 -26.73
CA LEU A 281 -12.30 -13.56 -27.82
C LEU A 281 -13.11 -14.84 -27.56
N LYS A 282 -12.60 -15.77 -26.74
CA LYS A 282 -13.34 -16.98 -26.33
C LYS A 282 -14.58 -16.66 -25.48
N ASP A 283 -14.59 -15.54 -24.78
CA ASP A 283 -15.71 -15.10 -23.96
C ASP A 283 -16.71 -14.23 -24.75
N LYS A 284 -16.51 -14.04 -26.07
CA LYS A 284 -17.35 -13.19 -26.92
C LYS A 284 -18.82 -13.63 -26.97
N GLU A 285 -19.12 -14.91 -26.79
CA GLU A 285 -20.52 -15.37 -26.72
C GLU A 285 -21.21 -14.95 -25.41
N ASN A 286 -20.44 -14.62 -24.37
CA ASN A 286 -20.93 -14.08 -23.10
C ASN A 286 -21.07 -12.55 -23.14
N ILE A 287 -20.91 -11.91 -24.30
CA ILE A 287 -20.82 -10.44 -24.43
C ILE A 287 -22.06 -9.71 -23.91
N LYS A 288 -23.25 -10.33 -23.88
CA LYS A 288 -24.45 -9.74 -23.27
C LYS A 288 -24.31 -9.55 -21.76
N ILE A 289 -23.74 -10.55 -21.07
CA ILE A 289 -23.45 -10.49 -19.63
C ILE A 289 -22.39 -9.42 -19.39
N ILE A 290 -21.37 -9.39 -20.26
CA ILE A 290 -20.30 -8.40 -20.23
C ILE A 290 -20.88 -6.98 -20.41
N ASP A 291 -21.75 -6.76 -21.39
CA ASP A 291 -22.44 -5.50 -21.65
C ASP A 291 -23.27 -5.02 -20.45
N ASP A 292 -23.98 -5.93 -19.78
CA ASP A 292 -24.77 -5.59 -18.60
C ASP A 292 -23.87 -5.21 -17.41
N ILE A 293 -22.75 -5.91 -17.21
CA ILE A 293 -21.74 -5.56 -16.20
C ILE A 293 -21.10 -4.21 -16.54
N ILE A 294 -20.80 -3.98 -17.81
CA ILE A 294 -20.23 -2.75 -18.33
C ILE A 294 -21.19 -1.58 -18.07
N LYS A 295 -22.48 -1.71 -18.38
CA LYS A 295 -23.46 -0.65 -18.11
C LYS A 295 -23.52 -0.33 -16.63
N LYS A 296 -23.48 -1.34 -15.75
CA LYS A 296 -23.42 -1.13 -14.30
C LYS A 296 -22.09 -0.52 -13.85
N SER A 297 -20.97 -0.89 -14.45
CA SER A 297 -19.65 -0.31 -14.12
C SER A 297 -19.51 1.15 -14.56
N THR A 298 -20.19 1.58 -15.62
CA THR A 298 -20.21 3.02 -15.98
C THR A 298 -20.77 3.90 -14.86
N ILE A 299 -21.61 3.35 -13.97
CA ILE A 299 -22.08 4.06 -12.75
C ILE A 299 -20.90 4.33 -11.81
N ILE A 300 -19.97 3.38 -11.68
CA ILE A 300 -18.76 3.50 -10.86
C ILE A 300 -17.81 4.54 -11.48
N HIS A 301 -17.73 4.61 -12.81
CA HIS A 301 -16.89 5.55 -13.55
C HIS A 301 -17.52 6.92 -13.83
N LYS A 302 -18.76 7.19 -13.37
CA LYS A 302 -19.32 8.56 -13.33
C LYS A 302 -18.48 9.51 -12.47
N ASN A 303 -17.74 8.95 -11.53
CA ASN A 303 -16.76 9.69 -10.76
C ASN A 303 -15.47 9.80 -11.59
N ASN A 304 -14.73 10.90 -11.44
CA ASN A 304 -13.52 11.23 -12.22
C ASN A 304 -12.30 10.32 -11.94
N TYR A 305 -12.53 9.03 -11.69
CA TYR A 305 -11.51 8.02 -11.43
C TYR A 305 -10.68 7.79 -12.69
N LYS A 306 -9.38 8.05 -12.62
CA LYS A 306 -8.45 7.94 -13.76
C LYS A 306 -7.62 6.67 -13.69
N LYS A 307 -7.18 6.27 -12.49
CA LYS A 307 -6.29 5.12 -12.27
C LYS A 307 -6.98 3.91 -11.65
N SER A 308 -8.22 4.04 -11.20
CA SER A 308 -9.06 2.93 -10.72
C SER A 308 -9.69 2.15 -11.87
N PHE A 309 -9.85 0.83 -11.69
CA PHE A 309 -10.37 -0.07 -12.72
C PHE A 309 -11.12 -1.26 -12.11
N ILE A 310 -11.86 -1.96 -12.95
CA ILE A 310 -12.62 -3.17 -12.57
C ILE A 310 -12.06 -4.35 -13.33
N LEU A 311 -11.96 -5.48 -12.64
CA LEU A 311 -11.56 -6.74 -13.20
C LEU A 311 -12.57 -7.82 -12.84
N ILE A 312 -12.88 -8.68 -13.80
CA ILE A 312 -13.72 -9.86 -13.59
C ILE A 312 -12.90 -11.08 -13.96
N TYR A 313 -12.85 -12.05 -13.06
CA TYR A 313 -12.09 -13.28 -13.26
C TYR A 313 -12.69 -14.41 -12.43
N GLN A 314 -12.98 -15.55 -13.08
CA GLN A 314 -13.47 -16.78 -12.44
C GLN A 314 -14.69 -16.58 -11.54
N GLY A 315 -15.67 -15.78 -11.97
CA GLY A 315 -16.89 -15.51 -11.19
C GLY A 315 -16.74 -14.52 -10.03
N ILE A 316 -15.56 -13.92 -9.87
CA ILE A 316 -15.27 -12.89 -8.87
C ILE A 316 -15.13 -11.53 -9.58
N ILE A 317 -15.75 -10.51 -9.00
CA ILE A 317 -15.57 -9.12 -9.42
C ILE A 317 -14.59 -8.45 -8.46
N TYR A 318 -13.62 -7.74 -9.02
CA TYR A 318 -12.61 -6.97 -8.31
C TYR A 318 -12.70 -5.50 -8.73
N ALA A 319 -12.80 -4.59 -7.77
CA ALA A 319 -12.66 -3.16 -7.99
C ALA A 319 -11.33 -2.71 -7.38
N PHE A 320 -10.43 -2.23 -8.23
CA PHE A 320 -9.16 -1.63 -7.84
C PHE A 320 -9.34 -0.12 -7.75
N ILE A 321 -9.27 0.42 -6.54
CA ILE A 321 -9.52 1.81 -6.19
C ILE A 321 -8.18 2.48 -5.85
N SER A 322 -7.66 3.30 -6.77
CA SER A 322 -6.38 3.97 -6.61
C SER A 322 -6.45 5.14 -5.61
N HIS A 323 -5.41 5.31 -4.79
CA HIS A 323 -5.30 6.50 -3.94
C HIS A 323 -5.10 7.80 -4.73
N GLU A 324 -4.51 7.75 -5.93
CA GLU A 324 -4.31 8.93 -6.77
C GLU A 324 -5.63 9.56 -7.23
N ASP A 325 -6.71 8.76 -7.26
CA ASP A 325 -8.04 9.22 -7.61
C ASP A 325 -8.73 9.95 -6.43
N ASN A 326 -8.11 10.03 -5.25
CA ASN A 326 -8.61 10.70 -4.04
C ASN A 326 -10.06 10.32 -3.64
N ILE A 327 -10.43 9.06 -3.89
CA ILE A 327 -11.76 8.53 -3.61
C ILE A 327 -11.93 8.36 -2.09
N LEU A 328 -10.88 7.86 -1.47
CA LEU A 328 -10.75 7.61 -0.05
C LEU A 328 -9.95 8.75 0.59
N ASN A 329 -10.27 9.07 1.84
CA ASN A 329 -9.68 10.24 2.52
C ASN A 329 -8.27 9.97 3.06
N THR A 330 -7.87 8.70 3.21
CA THR A 330 -6.52 8.29 3.63
C THR A 330 -5.99 7.23 2.67
N LYS A 331 -4.67 7.05 2.70
CA LYS A 331 -4.01 5.95 2.01
C LYS A 331 -4.35 4.62 2.67
N ASN A 332 -4.25 4.55 3.99
CA ASN A 332 -4.46 3.27 4.66
C ASN A 332 -5.91 3.13 5.11
N ILE A 333 -6.44 1.90 5.11
CA ILE A 333 -7.82 1.62 5.60
C ILE A 333 -7.96 2.05 7.06
N LEU A 334 -6.94 1.75 7.87
CA LEU A 334 -6.84 2.22 9.25
C LEU A 334 -5.49 2.89 9.48
N GLU A 335 -5.46 4.22 9.42
CA GLU A 335 -4.28 5.01 9.75
C GLU A 335 -4.40 5.59 11.17
N PRO A 336 -3.76 5.01 12.19
CA PRO A 336 -3.75 5.60 13.52
C PRO A 336 -2.97 6.91 13.52
N PRO A 337 -3.40 7.93 14.30
CA PRO A 337 -2.59 9.12 14.49
C PRO A 337 -1.29 8.75 15.22
N PHE A 338 -0.19 9.43 14.88
CA PHE A 338 1.09 9.24 15.54
C PHE A 338 0.98 9.51 17.05
N TYR A 339 1.50 8.61 17.89
CA TYR A 339 1.18 8.62 19.32
C TYR A 339 1.57 9.93 20.03
N LEU A 340 2.68 10.59 19.65
CA LEU A 340 3.09 11.88 20.24
C LEU A 340 2.12 13.00 19.90
N THR A 341 1.44 12.89 18.76
CA THR A 341 0.47 13.89 18.31
C THR A 341 -0.94 13.65 18.84
N LEU A 342 -1.16 12.55 19.57
CA LEU A 342 -2.48 12.11 20.02
C LEU A 342 -3.12 13.06 21.04
N ASN A 343 -4.35 13.48 20.73
CA ASN A 343 -5.30 14.09 21.65
C ASN A 343 -6.71 13.57 21.33
N SER A 344 -7.69 13.89 22.18
CA SER A 344 -9.07 13.43 22.01
C SER A 344 -9.68 13.87 20.68
N GLU A 345 -9.44 15.12 20.30
CA GLU A 345 -9.95 15.71 19.05
C GLU A 345 -9.43 14.99 17.80
N LYS A 346 -8.12 14.73 17.73
CA LYS A 346 -7.51 14.00 16.62
C LYS A 346 -7.98 12.55 16.58
N LEU A 347 -8.13 11.91 17.72
CA LEU A 347 -8.65 10.54 17.78
C LEU A 347 -10.09 10.49 17.23
N GLU A 348 -10.94 11.42 17.65
CA GLU A 348 -12.32 11.52 17.18
C GLU A 348 -12.38 11.80 15.68
N LYS A 349 -11.55 12.73 15.19
CA LYS A 349 -11.40 12.99 13.76
C LYS A 349 -11.01 11.73 12.99
N THR A 350 -9.97 11.02 13.43
CA THR A 350 -9.54 9.76 12.79
C THR A 350 -10.67 8.72 12.78
N ILE A 351 -11.41 8.56 13.88
CA ILE A 351 -12.54 7.61 13.93
C ILE A 351 -13.62 8.02 12.93
N ASN A 352 -13.95 9.31 12.81
CA ASN A 352 -14.94 9.79 11.85
C ASN A 352 -14.45 9.62 10.41
N ASP A 353 -13.17 9.87 10.13
CA ASP A 353 -12.58 9.63 8.80
C ASP A 353 -12.66 8.15 8.41
N ILE A 354 -12.36 7.25 9.36
CA ILE A 354 -12.51 5.79 9.18
C ILE A 354 -13.97 5.45 8.86
N LYS A 355 -14.94 5.99 9.62
CA LYS A 355 -16.38 5.77 9.37
C LYS A 355 -16.80 6.17 7.96
N GLU A 356 -16.43 7.38 7.55
CA GLU A 356 -16.80 7.91 6.24
C GLU A 356 -16.15 7.12 5.10
N GLN A 357 -14.92 6.66 5.28
CA GLN A 357 -14.27 5.76 4.33
C GLN A 357 -15.00 4.43 4.20
N PHE A 358 -15.37 3.80 5.32
CA PHE A 358 -16.14 2.57 5.27
C PHE A 358 -17.48 2.75 4.57
N LYS A 359 -18.19 3.84 4.84
CA LYS A 359 -19.44 4.15 4.12
C LYS A 359 -19.22 4.26 2.61
N LYS A 360 -18.14 4.93 2.18
CA LYS A 360 -17.78 5.02 0.75
C LYS A 360 -17.46 3.64 0.16
N ILE A 361 -16.64 2.83 0.84
CA ILE A 361 -16.27 1.48 0.39
C ILE A 361 -17.50 0.58 0.29
N LEU A 362 -18.38 0.59 1.30
CA LEU A 362 -19.63 -0.16 1.30
C LEU A 362 -20.54 0.26 0.15
N LYS A 363 -20.68 1.57 -0.10
CA LYS A 363 -21.45 2.08 -1.25
C LYS A 363 -20.87 1.67 -2.61
N LEU A 364 -19.57 1.40 -2.69
CA LEU A 364 -18.94 0.88 -3.91
C LEU A 364 -19.11 -0.64 -4.04
N ALA A 365 -19.21 -1.35 -2.92
CA ALA A 365 -19.26 -2.80 -2.87
C ALA A 365 -20.68 -3.39 -2.97
N LEU A 366 -21.69 -2.63 -2.53
CA LEU A 366 -23.12 -2.96 -2.55
C LEU A 366 -23.82 -2.24 -3.70
#